data_AF-A0A948R737-F1
#
_entry.id   AF-A0A948R737-F1
#
_cell.length_a   1.000
_cell.length_b   1.000
_cell.length_c   1.000
_cell.angle_alpha   90.00
_cell.angle_beta   90.00
_cell.angle_gamma   90.00
#
_symmetry.space_group_name_H-M   'P 1'
#
loop_
_entity.id
_entity.type
_entity.pdbx_description
1 polymer ?
#
loop_
_entity_poly.entity_id
_entity_poly.type
_entity_poly.pdbx_seq_one_letter_code
_entity_poly.pdbx_strand_id
1 'polypeptide(L)' 'MSAAKILWGQILAVALIILLSIWSATQWTASALGYQPELGEPWFGLFGQPIYRPYDLFWWWFSYDAYARPRALRSCLVRD' A
#
# COMPACT_ATOMS: atom_id res chain seq x y z
N MET A 1 28.47 -2.75 34.56
CA MET A 1 27.19 -2.85 33.83
C MET A 1 27.24 -1.87 32.66
N SER A 2 27.52 -2.36 31.44
CA SER A 2 27.52 -1.54 30.23
C SER A 2 26.12 -0.96 30.06
N ALA A 3 25.99 0.35 30.20
CA ALA A 3 24.75 1.06 29.90
C ALA A 3 24.26 0.61 28.53
N ALA A 4 23.06 0.04 28.47
CA ALA A 4 22.39 -0.26 27.22
C ALA A 4 22.26 1.05 26.44
N LYS A 5 23.19 1.31 25.51
CA LYS A 5 23.07 2.44 24.61
C LYS A 5 21.89 2.10 23.72
N ILE A 6 20.73 2.68 24.04
CA ILE A 6 19.52 2.54 23.24
C ILE A 6 19.91 2.91 21.81
N LEU A 7 19.76 1.95 20.90
CA LEU A 7 20.19 2.03 19.51
C LEU A 7 19.17 2.86 18.71
N TRP A 8 18.93 4.09 19.14
CA TRP A 8 17.97 5.02 18.53
C TRP A 8 18.18 5.16 17.02
N GLY A 9 19.43 5.20 16.57
CA GLY A 9 19.76 5.23 15.14
C GLY A 9 19.28 3.98 14.38
N GLN A 10 19.39 2.79 14.98
CA GLN A 10 18.90 1.56 14.36
C GLN A 10 17.36 1.50 14.36
N ILE A 11 16.72 1.92 15.44
CA ILE A 11 15.26 2.00 15.51
C ILE A 11 14.73 2.92 14.42
N LEU A 12 15.33 4.10 14.27
CA LEU A 12 14.99 5.06 13.21
C LEU A 12 15.27 4.49 11.82
N ALA A 13 16.41 3.82 11.62
CA ALA A 13 16.75 3.22 10.33
C ALA A 13 15.73 2.15 9.92
N VAL A 14 15.37 1.23 10.82
CA VAL A 14 14.37 0.19 10.56
C VAL A 14 13.00 0.82 10.31
N ALA A 15 12.60 1.81 11.13
CA ALA A 15 11.33 2.51 10.94
C ALA A 15 11.25 3.21 9.58
N LEU A 16 12.33 3.86 9.14
CA LEU A 16 12.42 4.48 7.82
C LEU A 16 12.34 3.45 6.70
N ILE A 17 13.04 2.32 6.81
CA ILE A 17 12.98 1.25 5.79
C ILE A 17 11.55 0.72 5.66
N ILE A 18 10.87 0.46 6.77
CA ILE A 18 9.47 0.01 6.77
C ILE A 18 8.58 1.04 6.09
N LEU A 19 8.71 2.32 6.47
CA LEU A 19 7.91 3.40 5.91
C LEU A 19 8.15 3.57 4.40
N LEU A 20 9.41 3.54 3.95
CA LEU A 20 9.75 3.61 2.52
C LEU A 20 9.25 2.41 1.74
N SER A 21 9.28 1.22 2.34
CA SER A 21 8.77 -0.02 1.71
C SER A 21 7.26 0.06 1.49
N ILE A 22 6.52 0.47 2.52
CA ILE A 22 5.06 0.66 2.46
C ILE A 22 4.70 1.76 1.45
N TRP A 23 5.47 2.86 1.44
CA TRP A 23 5.23 3.96 0.53
C TRP A 23 5.46 3.55 -0.93
N SER A 24 6.53 2.82 -1.20
CA SER A 24 6.84 2.27 -2.52
C SER A 24 5.75 1.30 -2.99
N ALA A 25 5.26 0.43 -2.11
CA ALA A 25 4.13 -0.45 -2.43
C ALA A 25 2.87 0.35 -2.78
N THR A 26 2.59 1.42 -2.04
CA THR A 26 1.43 2.28 -2.32
C THR A 26 1.52 2.97 -3.68
N GLN A 27 2.69 3.53 -4.03
CA GLN A 27 2.89 4.14 -5.36
C GLN A 27 2.79 3.09 -6.47
N TRP A 28 3.34 1.89 -6.26
CA TRP A 28 3.23 0.80 -7.22
C TRP A 28 1.76 0.41 -7.44
N THR A 29 0.98 0.24 -6.37
CA THR A 29 -0.44 -0.05 -6.46
C THR A 29 -1.20 1.09 -7.17
N ALA A 30 -0.89 2.35 -6.87
CA ALA A 30 -1.46 3.50 -7.55
C ALA A 30 -1.20 3.46 -9.06
N SER A 31 0.04 3.13 -9.46
CA SER A 31 0.41 2.98 -10.88
C SER A 31 -0.30 1.80 -11.54
N ALA A 32 -0.45 0.67 -10.84
CA ALA A 32 -1.11 -0.53 -11.34
C ALA A 32 -2.63 -0.33 -11.51
N LEU A 33 -3.24 0.52 -10.68
CA LEU A 33 -4.65 0.87 -10.74
C LEU A 33 -4.94 2.08 -11.65
N GLY A 34 -3.91 2.70 -12.23
CA GLY A 34 -4.08 3.88 -13.09
C GLY A 34 -4.52 5.14 -12.37
N TYR A 35 -4.11 5.31 -11.10
CA TYR A 35 -4.39 6.49 -10.28
C TYR A 35 -5.89 6.78 -10.06
N GLN A 36 -6.66 5.71 -9.83
CA GLN A 36 -8.08 5.80 -9.56
C GLN A 36 -8.38 6.62 -8.28
N PRO A 37 -9.47 7.40 -8.25
CA PRO A 37 -9.84 8.22 -7.08
C PRO A 37 -10.20 7.39 -5.84
N GLU A 38 -10.56 6.11 -5.99
CA GLU A 38 -10.90 5.19 -4.90
C GLU A 38 -9.70 4.84 -4.01
N LEU A 39 -8.47 5.03 -4.50
CA LEU A 39 -7.26 4.88 -3.67
C LEU A 39 -7.11 6.03 -2.66
N GLY A 40 -7.87 7.12 -2.83
CA GLY A 40 -7.83 8.32 -2.01
C GLY A 40 -7.34 9.54 -2.79
N GLU A 41 -7.39 10.71 -2.14
CA GLU A 41 -6.82 11.91 -2.74
C GLU A 41 -5.29 11.92 -2.64
N PRO A 42 -4.59 12.19 -3.76
CA PRO A 42 -3.15 12.29 -3.76
C PRO A 42 -2.72 13.47 -2.90
N TRP A 43 -1.62 13.29 -2.17
CA TRP A 43 -1.12 14.30 -1.25
C TRP A 43 -0.54 15.50 -2.00
N PHE A 44 0.22 15.22 -3.06
CA PHE A 44 0.78 16.22 -3.96
C PHE A 44 1.15 15.58 -5.30
N GLY A 45 1.31 16.39 -6.35
CA GLY A 45 1.86 15.93 -7.62
C GLY A 45 3.37 16.18 -7.67
N LEU A 46 4.16 15.17 -8.01
CA LEU A 46 5.59 15.31 -8.27
C LEU A 46 5.90 14.81 -9.69
N PHE A 47 6.55 15.62 -10.51
CA PHE A 47 6.85 15.31 -11.93
C PHE A 47 5.62 14.86 -12.75
N GLY A 48 4.43 15.38 -12.43
CA GLY A 48 3.19 14.99 -13.10
C GLY A 48 2.67 13.60 -12.70
N GLN A 49 3.24 12.98 -11.67
CA GLN A 49 2.68 11.77 -11.04
C GLN A 49 2.05 12.12 -9.69
N PRO A 50 0.82 11.67 -9.41
CA PRO A 50 0.19 11.87 -8.12
C PRO A 50 0.89 11.01 -7.05
N ILE A 51 1.37 11.65 -5.99
CA ILE A 51 2.03 11.01 -4.86
C ILE A 51 1.03 10.77 -3.74
N TYR A 52 0.77 9.50 -3.46
CA TYR A 52 -0.10 9.04 -2.37
C TYR A 52 0.62 8.94 -1.03
N ARG A 53 -0.14 8.92 0.06
CA ARG A 53 0.38 8.72 1.41
C ARG A 53 0.66 7.25 1.64
N PRO A 54 1.65 6.88 2.48
CA PRO A 54 1.99 5.48 2.70
C PRO A 54 0.84 4.63 3.26
N TYR A 55 -0.15 5.22 3.94
CA TYR A 55 -1.26 4.47 4.54
C TYR A 55 -2.49 4.32 3.63
N ASP A 56 -2.55 5.02 2.49
CA ASP A 56 -3.71 4.99 1.58
C ASP A 56 -3.97 3.58 1.03
N LEU A 57 -2.90 2.80 0.81
CA LEU A 57 -2.98 1.39 0.41
C LEU A 57 -3.77 0.54 1.40
N PHE A 58 -3.58 0.73 2.71
CA PHE A 58 -4.29 -0.06 3.71
C PHE A 58 -5.77 0.25 3.74
N TRP A 59 -6.15 1.51 3.54
CA TRP A 59 -7.56 1.92 3.49
C TRP A 59 -8.26 1.34 2.27
N TRP A 60 -7.61 1.41 1.12
CA TRP A 60 -8.09 0.81 -0.11
C TRP A 60 -8.20 -0.71 0.04
N TRP A 61 -7.19 -1.36 0.62
CA TRP A 61 -7.20 -2.81 0.86
C TRP A 61 -8.36 -3.21 1.77
N PHE A 62 -8.54 -2.53 2.91
CA PHE A 62 -9.66 -2.77 3.82
C PHE A 62 -11.03 -2.61 3.13
N SER A 63 -11.15 -1.63 2.25
CA SER A 63 -12.42 -1.30 1.58
C SER A 63 -12.71 -2.20 0.37
N TYR A 64 -11.69 -2.63 -0.39
CA TYR A 64 -11.87 -3.22 -1.72
C TYR A 64 -11.37 -4.65 -1.89
N ASP A 65 -10.50 -5.17 -1.02
CA ASP A 65 -9.95 -6.52 -1.18
C ASP A 65 -11.01 -7.61 -1.20
N ALA A 66 -12.04 -7.46 -0.35
CA ALA A 66 -13.16 -8.38 -0.27
C ALA A 66 -14.04 -8.38 -1.55
N TYR A 67 -14.00 -7.31 -2.35
CA TYR A 67 -14.78 -7.18 -3.57
C TYR A 67 -14.09 -7.77 -4.79
N ALA A 68 -12.82 -8.18 -4.68
CA ALA A 68 -12.13 -8.97 -5.69
C ALA A 68 -12.70 -10.40 -5.73
N ARG A 69 -13.92 -10.54 -6.24
CA ARG A 69 -14.60 -11.84 -6.36
C ARG A 69 -13.70 -12.84 -7.10
N PRO A 70 -13.64 -14.11 -6.66
CA PRO A 70 -13.09 -15.18 -7.48
C PRO A 70 -14.01 -15.34 -8.70
N ARG A 71 -13.58 -14.81 -9.84
CA ARG A 71 -14.30 -14.92 -11.11
C ARG A 71 -14.45 -16.38 -11.60
N ALA A 72 -13.73 -17.32 -10.96
CA ALA A 72 -13.58 -18.70 -11.40
C ALA A 72 -14.64 -19.69 -10.86
N LEU A 73 -15.45 -19.35 -9.86
CA LEU A 73 -16.36 -20.32 -9.23
C LEU A 73 -17.75 -20.43 -9.90
N ARG A 74 -18.12 -19.47 -10.77
CA ARG A 74 -19.45 -19.47 -11.41
C ARG A 74 -19.48 -20.18 -12.77
N SER A 75 -18.34 -20.31 -13.43
CA SER A 75 -18.22 -21.01 -14.73
C SER A 75 -18.25 -22.54 -14.62
N CYS A 76 -18.10 -23.11 -13.42
CA CYS A 76 -18.10 -24.56 -13.19
C CYS A 76 -19.45 -25.12 -12.72
N LEU A 77 -20.44 -24.27 -12.42
CA LEU A 77 -21.73 -24.70 -11.85
C LEU A 77 -22.94 -24.52 -12.79
N VAL A 78 -22.72 -24.04 -14.01
CA VAL A 78 -23.78 -23.81 -15.04
C VAL A 78 -23.53 -24.65 -16.29
N ARG A 79 -22.64 -25.65 -16.18
CA ARG A 79 -22.24 -26.50 -17.30
C ARG A 79 -22.45 -27.97 -16.94
N ASP A 80 -23.67 -28.30 -16.56
CA ASP A 80 -24.27 -29.64 -16.63
C ASP A 80 -25.78 -29.48 -16.88
#